data_AF-A0A5J4U2V7-F1
#
_entry.id   AF-A0A5J4U2V7-F1
#
_cell.length_a   1.000
_cell.length_b   1.000
_cell.length_c   1.000
_cell.angle_alpha   90.00
_cell.angle_beta   90.00
_cell.angle_gamma   90.00
#
_symmetry.space_group_name_H-M   'P 1'
#
loop_
_entity.id
_entity.type
_entity.pdbx_description
1 polymer ?
#
loop_
_entity_poly.entity_id
_entity_poly.type
_entity_poly.pdbx_seq_one_letter_code
_entity_poly.pdbx_strand_id
1 'polypeptide(L)'
;NSGNNAGAIYLNSLNPKSKFNFNNNIFSMNKNNVTDSIGCDVYIMINYYSYNQTSNITGDVIKNWFKGSKTDSVNESIHYETYQDENITESGNLSLPSSSVKRTNKGLIIGIVVGSVIFVSAITVTIIIVVVLYRRKKSMYIKAGQMSESLLLGPQKDSI
;
A
#
# COMPACT_ATOMS: atom_id res chain seq x y z
N ASN A 1 15.86 -0.50 -0.20
CA ASN A 1 17.30 -0.41 -0.49
C ASN A 1 18.03 -1.46 0.33
N SER A 2 19.13 -2.02 -0.16
CA SER A 2 19.93 -3.01 0.60
C SER A 2 21.40 -2.62 0.52
N GLY A 3 22.07 -2.53 1.66
CA GLY A 3 23.47 -2.14 1.79
C GLY A 3 23.74 -1.54 3.18
N ASN A 4 25.00 -1.54 3.62
CA ASN A 4 25.38 -1.14 4.98
C ASN A 4 25.03 0.33 5.30
N ASN A 5 25.08 1.21 4.28
CA ASN A 5 24.79 2.64 4.38
C ASN A 5 23.63 3.00 3.43
N ALA A 6 22.44 2.46 3.69
CA ALA A 6 21.30 2.56 2.80
C ALA A 6 20.14 3.36 3.42
N GLY A 7 19.61 4.29 2.65
CA GLY A 7 18.38 5.05 2.94
C GLY A 7 17.69 5.45 1.65
N ALA A 8 16.49 6.02 1.73
CA ALA A 8 15.87 6.76 0.63
C ALA A 8 16.72 7.99 0.24
N ILE A 9 17.43 8.56 1.22
CA ILE A 9 18.46 9.58 1.01
C ILE A 9 19.77 9.08 1.60
N TYR A 10 20.83 9.12 0.78
CA TYR A 10 22.21 8.99 1.22
C TYR A 10 22.91 10.33 0.97
N LEU A 11 23.42 10.95 2.03
CA LEU A 11 24.16 12.21 1.94
C LEU A 11 25.58 12.01 2.44
N ASN A 12 26.56 12.30 1.60
CA ASN A 12 27.96 12.42 2.00
C ASN A 12 28.44 13.85 1.75
N SER A 13 28.71 14.60 2.81
CA SER A 13 29.21 15.97 2.72
C SER A 13 30.66 16.05 3.15
N LEU A 14 31.53 16.56 2.27
CA LEU A 14 32.93 16.88 2.60
C LEU A 14 33.13 18.31 3.10
N ASN A 15 32.04 19.09 3.17
CA ASN A 15 32.10 20.49 3.60
C ASN A 15 31.10 20.72 4.74
N PRO A 16 31.58 20.98 5.98
CA PRO A 16 30.73 21.18 7.15
C PRO A 16 29.91 22.48 7.07
N LYS A 17 30.23 23.40 6.15
CA LYS A 17 29.49 24.66 5.94
C LYS A 17 28.33 24.52 4.95
N SER A 18 28.15 23.34 4.34
CA SER A 18 27.06 23.10 3.40
C SER A 18 25.71 23.19 4.10
N LYS A 19 24.73 23.78 3.43
CA LYS A 19 23.35 23.86 3.91
C LYS A 19 22.48 22.93 3.07
N PHE A 20 21.78 22.02 3.71
CA PHE A 20 20.85 21.12 3.06
C PHE A 20 19.42 21.42 3.49
N ASN A 21 18.46 21.08 2.63
CA ASN A 21 17.04 21.26 2.90
C ASN A 21 16.26 20.10 2.27
N PHE A 22 15.69 19.27 3.13
CA PHE A 22 14.85 18.13 2.84
C PHE A 22 13.49 18.28 3.52
N ASN A 23 12.98 19.52 3.61
CA ASN A 23 11.72 19.83 4.26
C ASN A 23 10.51 19.23 3.52
N ASN A 24 9.45 18.96 4.27
CA ASN A 24 8.14 18.53 3.76
C ASN A 24 8.14 17.24 2.92
N ASN A 25 9.07 16.32 3.19
CA ASN A 25 9.09 15.00 2.57
C ASN A 25 8.21 14.00 3.33
N ILE A 26 7.66 13.01 2.61
CA ILE A 26 6.98 11.86 3.21
C ILE A 26 7.82 10.63 2.91
N PHE A 27 8.47 10.10 3.94
CA PHE A 27 9.19 8.83 3.87
C PHE A 27 8.21 7.69 4.15
N SER A 28 8.27 6.66 3.31
CA SER A 28 7.41 5.49 3.41
C SER A 28 8.18 4.22 3.13
N MET A 29 7.83 3.14 3.82
CA MET A 29 8.35 1.80 3.58
C MET A 29 9.86 1.68 3.78
N ASN A 30 10.35 2.01 4.97
CA ASN A 30 11.67 1.56 5.40
C ASN A 30 11.67 0.03 5.54
N LYS A 31 11.84 -0.68 4.42
CA LYS A 31 12.02 -2.13 4.32
C LYS A 31 13.49 -2.46 4.07
N ASN A 32 14.41 -1.64 4.55
CA ASN A 32 15.83 -1.91 4.40
C ASN A 32 16.15 -3.15 5.26
N ASN A 33 16.14 -4.32 4.62
CA ASN A 33 16.51 -5.59 5.22
C ASN A 33 18.03 -5.68 5.14
N VAL A 34 18.71 -5.26 6.20
CA VAL A 34 20.18 -5.28 6.28
C VAL A 34 20.56 -6.13 7.48
N THR A 35 21.32 -7.18 7.24
CA THR A 35 21.71 -8.19 8.24
C THR A 35 22.68 -7.66 9.30
N ASP A 36 23.33 -6.52 9.05
CA ASP A 36 24.49 -6.06 9.84
C ASP A 36 24.52 -4.54 10.16
N SER A 37 23.47 -3.75 9.89
CA SER A 37 23.45 -2.30 10.24
C SER A 37 22.06 -1.66 10.38
N ILE A 38 22.04 -0.41 10.91
CA ILE A 38 20.86 0.40 11.26
C ILE A 38 20.09 0.81 9.98
N GLY A 39 19.07 0.06 9.61
CA GLY A 39 18.18 0.41 8.51
C GLY A 39 17.35 1.66 8.81
N CYS A 40 17.68 2.80 8.20
CA CYS A 40 16.99 4.08 8.38
C CYS A 40 16.42 4.62 7.03
N ASP A 41 15.48 5.57 7.08
CA ASP A 41 14.97 6.25 5.88
C ASP A 41 16.05 7.15 5.25
N VAL A 42 16.95 7.67 6.07
CA VAL A 42 17.97 8.64 5.67
C VAL A 42 19.27 8.30 6.38
N TYR A 43 20.35 8.20 5.61
CA TYR A 43 21.71 8.05 6.14
C TYR A 43 22.56 9.27 5.77
N ILE A 44 23.15 9.91 6.77
CA ILE A 44 23.94 11.16 6.61
C ILE A 44 25.36 10.94 7.12
N MET A 45 26.33 11.27 6.28
CA MET A 45 27.75 11.28 6.60
C MET A 45 28.30 12.70 6.40
N ILE A 46 28.85 13.29 7.45
CA ILE A 46 29.47 14.63 7.42
C ILE A 46 30.95 14.50 7.76
N ASN A 47 31.81 14.77 6.79
CA ASN A 47 33.25 14.79 6.96
C ASN A 47 33.75 16.20 7.35
N TYR A 48 34.90 16.23 8.04
CA TYR A 48 35.54 17.43 8.55
C TYR A 48 34.68 18.20 9.55
N TYR A 49 34.02 17.47 10.45
CA TYR A 49 33.20 18.07 11.49
C TYR A 49 34.07 18.82 12.50
N SER A 50 33.66 20.05 12.86
CA SER A 50 34.48 20.90 13.74
C SER A 50 34.24 20.54 15.21
N TYR A 51 35.35 20.35 15.96
CA TYR A 51 35.40 19.94 17.38
C TYR A 51 34.54 20.75 18.35
N ASN A 52 34.08 21.93 17.96
CA ASN A 52 33.29 22.84 18.80
C ASN A 52 31.78 22.60 18.72
N GLN A 53 31.29 21.67 17.89
CA GLN A 53 29.88 21.33 17.86
C GLN A 53 29.60 20.11 18.74
N THR A 54 28.72 20.28 19.72
CA THR A 54 28.23 19.19 20.56
C THR A 54 27.13 18.42 19.84
N SER A 55 26.90 17.17 20.27
CA SER A 55 25.93 16.27 19.61
C SER A 55 24.52 16.82 19.51
N ASN A 56 24.08 17.56 20.54
CA ASN A 56 22.79 18.23 20.53
C ASN A 56 22.68 19.25 19.38
N ILE A 57 23.77 19.95 19.04
CA ILE A 57 23.80 20.93 17.96
C ILE A 57 23.74 20.22 16.59
N THR A 58 24.50 19.13 16.42
CA THR A 58 24.48 18.30 15.20
C THR A 58 23.06 17.79 14.92
N GLY A 59 22.44 17.20 15.93
CA GLY A 59 21.09 16.65 15.85
C GLY A 59 20.03 17.72 15.53
N ASP A 60 20.09 18.89 16.18
CA ASP A 60 19.13 19.97 15.95
C ASP A 60 19.26 20.58 14.54
N VAL A 61 20.49 20.75 14.05
CA VAL A 61 20.74 21.22 12.67
C VAL A 61 20.18 20.24 11.66
N ILE A 62 20.48 18.95 11.81
CA ILE A 62 19.96 17.90 10.92
C ILE A 62 18.44 17.85 11.01
N LYS A 63 17.85 17.88 12.21
CA LYS A 63 16.39 17.89 12.39
C LYS A 63 15.73 19.07 11.68
N ASN A 64 16.38 20.23 11.67
CA ASN A 64 15.90 21.39 10.95
C ASN A 64 15.97 21.24 9.42
N TRP A 65 16.88 20.42 8.87
CA TRP A 65 16.88 20.08 7.44
C TRP A 65 15.66 19.27 7.02
N PHE A 66 14.99 18.59 7.95
CA PHE A 66 13.81 17.76 7.69
C PHE A 66 12.54 18.35 8.30
N LYS A 67 12.49 19.67 8.47
CA LYS A 67 11.34 20.35 9.06
C LYS A 67 10.08 20.11 8.21
N GLY A 68 9.01 19.67 8.87
CA GLY A 68 7.74 19.33 8.22
C GLY A 68 7.72 17.97 7.51
N SER A 69 8.86 17.26 7.47
CA SER A 69 8.92 15.90 6.93
C SER A 69 8.29 14.90 7.89
N LYS A 70 7.78 13.79 7.35
CA LYS A 70 7.09 12.74 8.10
C LYS A 70 7.53 11.36 7.62
N THR A 71 7.39 10.34 8.47
CA THR A 71 7.81 8.96 8.18
C THR A 71 6.78 7.94 8.66
N ASP A 72 6.58 6.83 7.96
CA ASP A 72 5.80 5.69 8.47
C ASP A 72 6.62 4.74 9.38
N SER A 73 7.92 5.00 9.56
CA SER A 73 8.78 4.28 10.51
C SER A 73 8.42 4.61 11.96
N VAL A 74 8.59 3.64 12.85
CA VAL A 74 8.21 3.76 14.27
C VAL A 74 9.25 4.55 15.07
N ASN A 75 10.53 4.45 14.71
CA ASN A 75 11.64 5.15 15.37
C ASN A 75 12.89 5.20 14.47
N GLU A 76 13.84 6.09 14.77
CA GLU A 76 15.19 6.11 14.18
C GLU A 76 15.24 6.26 12.64
N SER A 77 14.43 7.17 12.13
CA SER A 77 14.24 7.40 10.70
C SER A 77 15.46 8.00 10.01
N ILE A 78 16.29 8.73 10.75
CA ILE A 78 17.53 9.34 10.24
C ILE A 78 18.68 8.82 11.08
N HIS A 79 19.66 8.19 10.45
CA HIS A 79 20.97 7.93 11.05
C HIS A 79 21.97 8.98 10.56
N TYR A 80 22.80 9.49 11.46
CA TYR A 80 23.88 10.38 11.08
C TYR A 80 25.20 9.98 11.73
N GLU A 81 26.27 10.23 10.99
CA GLU A 81 27.65 10.05 11.43
C GLU A 81 28.47 11.26 11.01
N THR A 82 29.34 11.70 11.91
CA THR A 82 30.31 12.75 11.66
C THR A 82 31.72 12.19 11.76
N TYR A 83 32.59 12.66 10.88
CA TYR A 83 33.94 12.17 10.72
C TYR A 83 34.96 13.31 10.85
N GLN A 84 36.07 13.01 11.54
CA GLN A 84 37.28 13.82 11.56
C GLN A 84 38.47 12.90 11.33
N ASP A 85 39.31 13.22 10.35
CA ASP A 85 40.50 12.43 10.00
C ASP A 85 40.20 10.93 9.89
N GLU A 86 39.14 10.59 9.15
CA GLU A 86 38.63 9.22 8.92
C GLU A 86 38.06 8.48 10.14
N ASN A 87 38.05 9.12 11.31
CA ASN A 87 37.47 8.55 12.53
C ASN A 87 36.08 9.12 12.79
N ILE A 88 35.16 8.26 13.24
CA ILE A 88 33.82 8.68 13.66
C ILE A 88 33.96 9.49 14.96
N THR A 89 33.60 10.78 14.90
CA THR A 89 33.59 11.68 16.06
C THR A 89 32.26 11.64 16.80
N GLU A 90 31.17 11.45 16.07
CA GLU A 90 29.82 11.41 16.64
C GLU A 90 28.91 10.58 15.73
N SER A 91 28.02 9.80 16.32
CA SER A 91 26.93 9.15 15.60
C SER A 91 25.64 9.20 16.43
N GLY A 92 24.51 9.20 15.74
CA GLY A 92 23.21 9.27 16.40
C GLY A 92 22.04 8.97 15.50
N ASN A 93 20.89 8.77 16.12
CA ASN A 93 19.61 8.52 15.47
C ASN A 93 18.63 9.65 15.79
N LEU A 94 17.89 10.11 14.77
CA LEU A 94 16.79 11.06 14.92
C LEU A 94 15.50 10.45 14.39
N SER A 95 14.42 10.62 15.15
CA SER A 95 13.09 10.18 14.73
C SER A 95 12.33 11.34 14.09
N LEU A 96 11.81 11.10 12.88
CA LEU A 96 10.88 12.03 12.25
C LEU A 96 9.46 11.84 12.80
N PRO A 97 8.62 12.89 12.77
CA PRO A 97 7.21 12.77 13.13
C PRO A 97 6.53 11.68 12.30
N SER A 98 5.72 10.85 12.96
CA SER A 98 4.98 9.80 12.26
C SER A 98 4.03 10.41 11.23
N SER A 99 4.19 10.01 9.97
CA SER A 99 3.15 10.05 8.97
C SER A 99 2.15 8.99 9.41
N SER A 100 1.16 9.40 10.20
CA SER A 100 -0.03 8.58 10.43
C SER A 100 -0.83 8.50 9.13
N VAL A 101 -0.21 8.00 8.06
CA VAL A 101 -0.94 7.47 6.91
C VAL A 101 -1.80 6.37 7.51
N LYS A 102 -3.10 6.65 7.60
CA LYS A 102 -4.12 5.77 8.14
C LYS A 102 -3.79 4.34 7.69
N ARG A 103 -3.26 3.53 8.61
CA ARG A 103 -3.08 2.09 8.38
C ARG A 103 -4.44 1.62 7.90
N THR A 104 -4.54 1.29 6.62
CA THR A 104 -5.80 0.88 6.01
C THR A 104 -6.32 -0.26 6.86
N ASN A 105 -7.47 -0.03 7.49
CA ASN A 105 -7.95 -0.90 8.56
C ASN A 105 -8.18 -2.29 7.94
N LYS A 106 -7.39 -3.29 8.36
CA LYS A 106 -7.45 -4.63 7.77
C LYS A 106 -8.88 -5.18 7.81
N GLY A 107 -9.63 -4.87 8.86
CA GLY A 107 -11.04 -5.23 8.99
C GLY A 107 -11.94 -4.61 7.91
N LEU A 108 -11.66 -3.38 7.47
CA LEU A 108 -12.41 -2.72 6.39
C LEU A 108 -12.14 -3.39 5.04
N ILE A 109 -10.88 -3.75 4.76
CA ILE A 109 -10.53 -4.48 3.54
C ILE A 109 -11.20 -5.85 3.53
N ILE A 110 -11.13 -6.60 4.64
CA ILE A 110 -11.78 -7.91 4.77
C ILE A 110 -13.30 -7.77 4.59
N GLY A 111 -13.91 -6.74 5.20
CA GLY A 111 -15.35 -6.48 5.07
C GLY A 111 -15.79 -6.24 3.63
N ILE A 112 -15.04 -5.43 2.86
CA ILE A 112 -15.34 -5.16 1.45
C ILE A 112 -15.24 -6.45 0.62
N VAL A 113 -14.20 -7.26 0.84
CA VAL A 113 -13.99 -8.51 0.10
C VAL A 113 -15.12 -9.50 0.39
N VAL A 114 -15.45 -9.74 1.67
CA VAL A 114 -16.50 -10.69 2.06
C VAL A 114 -17.87 -10.23 1.57
N GLY A 115 -18.19 -8.94 1.70
CA GLY A 115 -19.46 -8.38 1.22
C GLY A 115 -19.63 -8.53 -0.29
N SER A 116 -18.57 -8.30 -1.07
CA SER A 116 -18.60 -8.45 -2.53
C SER A 116 -18.89 -9.89 -2.97
N VAL A 117 -18.28 -10.89 -2.32
CA VAL A 117 -18.51 -12.32 -2.64
C VAL A 117 -19.95 -12.73 -2.39
N ILE A 118 -20.54 -12.30 -1.27
CA ILE A 118 -21.94 -12.59 -0.95
C ILE A 118 -22.88 -11.91 -1.94
N PHE A 119 -22.61 -10.67 -2.31
CA PHE A 119 -23.43 -9.92 -3.27
C PHE A 119 -23.44 -10.57 -4.67
N VAL A 120 -22.26 -10.96 -5.18
CA VAL A 120 -22.14 -11.62 -6.49
C VAL A 120 -22.85 -12.98 -6.50
N SER A 121 -22.72 -13.76 -5.42
CA SER A 121 -23.38 -15.07 -5.33
C SER A 121 -24.91 -14.93 -5.30
N ALA A 122 -25.46 -13.97 -4.56
CA ALA A 122 -26.89 -13.69 -4.53
C ALA A 122 -27.44 -13.31 -5.92
N ILE A 123 -26.77 -12.38 -6.62
CA ILE A 123 -27.17 -11.97 -7.99
C ILE A 123 -27.16 -13.17 -8.94
N THR A 124 -26.13 -14.01 -8.88
CA THR A 124 -25.99 -15.17 -9.75
C THR A 124 -27.15 -16.15 -9.54
N VAL A 125 -27.50 -16.43 -8.29
CA VAL A 125 -28.65 -17.30 -7.96
C VAL A 125 -29.96 -16.70 -8.46
N THR A 126 -30.20 -15.39 -8.27
CA THR A 126 -31.39 -14.71 -8.78
C THR A 126 -31.51 -14.83 -10.30
N ILE A 127 -30.42 -14.61 -11.04
CA ILE A 127 -30.40 -14.73 -12.50
C ILE A 127 -30.74 -16.17 -12.93
N ILE A 128 -30.15 -17.17 -12.28
CA ILE A 128 -30.43 -18.59 -12.57
C ILE A 128 -31.92 -18.89 -12.37
N ILE A 129 -32.52 -18.45 -11.27
CA ILE A 129 -33.95 -18.66 -10.98
C ILE A 129 -34.81 -18.03 -12.08
N VAL A 130 -34.54 -16.78 -12.46
CA VAL A 130 -35.29 -16.07 -13.51
C VAL A 130 -35.20 -16.80 -14.85
N VAL A 131 -33.99 -17.24 -15.24
CA VAL A 131 -33.79 -17.99 -16.49
C VAL A 131 -34.54 -19.32 -16.47
N VAL A 132 -34.48 -20.06 -15.36
CA VAL A 132 -35.18 -21.35 -15.22
C VAL A 132 -36.69 -21.15 -15.30
N LEU A 133 -37.26 -20.16 -14.60
CA LEU A 133 -38.69 -19.85 -14.67
C LEU A 133 -39.12 -19.43 -16.07
N TYR A 134 -38.32 -18.60 -16.75
CA TYR A 134 -38.59 -18.19 -18.13
C TYR A 134 -38.57 -19.38 -19.10
N ARG A 135 -37.58 -20.27 -18.98
CA ARG A 135 -37.50 -21.50 -19.79
C ARG A 135 -38.67 -22.45 -19.53
N ARG A 136 -39.06 -22.65 -18.26
CA ARG A 136 -40.21 -23.49 -17.90
C ARG A 136 -41.51 -22.91 -18.47
N LYS A 137 -41.73 -21.60 -18.33
CA LYS A 137 -42.91 -20.92 -18.89
C LYS A 137 -42.95 -21.08 -20.40
N LYS A 138 -41.86 -20.79 -21.12
CA LYS A 138 -41.78 -20.97 -22.58
C LYS A 138 -42.07 -22.42 -23.00
N SER A 139 -41.53 -23.42 -22.29
CA SER A 139 -41.80 -24.83 -22.57
C SER A 139 -43.27 -25.20 -22.39
N MET A 140 -43.94 -24.66 -21.37
CA MET A 140 -45.39 -24.87 -21.18
C MET A 140 -46.23 -24.23 -22.29
N TYR A 141 -45.92 -23.01 -22.73
CA TYR A 141 -46.64 -22.38 -23.85
C TYR A 141 -46.48 -23.17 -25.15
N ILE A 142 -45.28 -23.68 -25.45
CA ILE A 142 -45.04 -24.50 -26.65
C ILE A 142 -45.87 -25.80 -26.58
N LYS A 143 -45.87 -26.50 -25.43
CA LYS A 143 -46.65 -27.73 -25.26
C LYS A 143 -48.16 -27.49 -25.33
N ALA A 144 -48.64 -26.39 -24.74
CA ALA A 144 -50.05 -26.03 -24.80
C ALA A 144 -50.50 -25.69 -26.23
N GLY A 145 -49.65 -24.97 -26.99
CA GLY A 145 -49.89 -24.69 -28.41
C GLY A 145 -50.01 -25.97 -29.24
N GLN A 146 -49.06 -26.90 -29.10
CA GLN A 146 -49.09 -28.20 -29.78
C GLN A 146 -50.35 -29.02 -29.44
N MET A 147 -50.75 -29.06 -28.17
CA MET A 147 -51.99 -29.74 -27.76
C MET A 147 -53.24 -29.09 -28.35
N SER A 148 -53.32 -27.75 -28.39
CA SER A 148 -54.46 -27.06 -28.98
C SER A 148 -54.57 -27.29 -30.49
N GLU A 149 -53.45 -27.35 -31.20
CA GLU A 149 -53.39 -27.62 -32.63
C GLU A 149 -53.84 -29.06 -32.94
N SER A 150 -53.40 -30.04 -32.14
CA SER A 150 -53.85 -31.44 -32.28
C SER A 150 -55.34 -31.66 -32.02
N LEU A 151 -55.97 -30.83 -31.17
CA LEU A 151 -57.41 -30.92 -30.89
C LEU A 151 -58.27 -30.26 -31.97
N LEU A 152 -57.75 -29.23 -32.64
CA LEU A 152 -58.44 -28.58 -33.76
C LEU A 152 -58.38 -29.42 -35.04
N LEU A 153 -57.32 -30.20 -35.23
CA LEU A 153 -57.14 -31.15 -36.33
C LEU A 153 -57.91 -32.48 -36.11
N GLY A 154 -59.12 -32.43 -35.54
CA GLY A 154 -59.93 -33.60 -35.18
C GLY A 154 -59.99 -34.70 -36.27
N PRO A 155 -60.30 -35.96 -35.91
CA PRO A 155 -60.04 -37.13 -36.75
C PRO A 155 -60.58 -36.94 -38.16
N GLN A 156 -59.66 -36.94 -39.14
CA GLN A 156 -59.97 -36.86 -40.56
C GLN A 156 -60.81 -38.10 -40.89
N LYS A 157 -62.09 -37.89 -41.15
CA LYS A 157 -63.01 -38.95 -41.57
C LYS A 157 -62.57 -39.39 -42.96
N ASP A 158 -61.90 -40.55 -43.04
CA ASP A 158 -61.64 -41.21 -44.30
C ASP A 158 -62.98 -41.59 -44.94
N SER A 159 -63.38 -40.85 -45.96
CA SER A 159 -64.54 -41.17 -46.81
C SER A 159 -64.10 -42.16 -47.89
N ILE A 160 -64.57 -43.41 -47.76
CA ILE A 160 -64.60 -44.42 -48.84
C ILE A 160 -65.88 -44.20 -49.66
#